data_AF-A0A7X7MEZ1-F1
#
_entry.id   AF-A0A7X7MEZ1-F1
#
_cell.length_a   1.000
_cell.length_b   1.000
_cell.length_c   1.000
_cell.angle_alpha   90.00
_cell.angle_beta   90.00
_cell.angle_gamma   90.00
#
_symmetry.space_group_name_H-M   'P 1'
#
loop_
_entity.id
_entity.type
_entity.pdbx_description
1 polymer ?
#
loop_
_entity_poly.entity_id
_entity_poly.type
_entity_poly.pdbx_seq_one_letter_code
_entity_poly.pdbx_strand_id
1 'polypeptide(L)'
;MKPLHTLSALLLALVLAAPTASARNVDLSTVPRRDTVQLTIYNSEDLTLVRETRTLTFKKGINGLQFSWANTLIDPSSVEL
;
A
#
# COMPACT_ATOMS: atom_id res chain seq x y z
N MET A 1 54.48 3.30 12.99
CA MET A 1 53.45 4.25 12.50
C MET A 1 52.60 3.71 11.35
N LYS A 2 53.02 2.68 10.60
CA LYS A 2 52.26 2.09 9.47
C LYS A 2 50.93 1.36 9.80
N PRO A 3 50.73 0.69 10.96
CA PRO A 3 49.55 -0.15 11.16
C PRO A 3 48.26 0.64 11.43
N LEU A 4 48.38 1.89 11.90
CA LEU A 4 47.24 2.73 12.22
C LEU A 4 46.54 3.27 10.96
N HIS A 5 47.33 3.57 9.92
CA HIS A 5 46.81 4.00 8.62
C HIS A 5 46.17 2.84 7.86
N THR A 6 46.73 1.62 7.95
CA THR A 6 46.11 0.43 7.35
C THR A 6 44.80 0.06 8.03
N LEU A 7 44.71 0.21 9.36
CA LEU A 7 43.46 -0.03 10.09
C LEU A 7 42.39 1.01 9.72
N SER A 8 42.78 2.28 9.60
CA SER A 8 41.87 3.35 9.16
C SER A 8 41.40 3.15 7.72
N ALA A 9 42.29 2.73 6.82
CA ALA A 9 41.94 2.44 5.44
C ALA A 9 40.96 1.26 5.34
N LEU A 10 41.15 0.23 6.15
CA LEU A 10 40.25 -0.92 6.23
C LEU A 10 38.87 -0.51 6.75
N LEU A 11 38.82 0.33 7.79
CA LEU A 11 37.57 0.83 8.35
C LEU A 11 36.80 1.67 7.33
N LEU A 12 37.51 2.53 6.59
CA LEU A 12 36.92 3.37 5.55
C LEU A 12 36.36 2.52 4.39
N ALA A 13 37.10 1.50 3.96
CA ALA A 13 36.64 0.56 2.94
C ALA A 13 35.38 -0.19 3.39
N LEU A 14 35.28 -0.55 4.67
CA LEU A 14 34.11 -1.24 5.22
C LEU A 14 32.86 -0.33 5.24
N VAL A 15 33.03 0.96 5.56
CA VAL A 15 31.93 1.94 5.54
C VAL A 15 31.46 2.20 4.10
N LEU A 16 32.38 2.29 3.15
CA LEU A 16 32.06 2.49 1.72
C LEU A 16 31.40 1.27 1.08
N ALA A 17 31.69 0.07 1.56
CA ALA A 17 31.09 -1.17 1.10
C ALA A 17 29.75 -1.50 1.78
N ALA A 18 29.31 -0.71 2.76
CA ALA A 18 28.07 -0.96 3.45
C ALA A 18 26.87 -0.80 2.48
N PRO A 19 25.96 -1.79 2.38
CA PRO A 19 24.79 -1.67 1.53
C PRO A 19 23.91 -0.50 2.01
N THR A 20 23.47 0.33 1.06
CA THR A 20 22.54 1.42 1.37
C THR A 20 21.19 0.80 1.76
N ALA A 21 20.70 1.12 2.95
CA ALA A 21 19.35 0.75 3.35
C ALA A 21 18.37 1.49 2.45
N SER A 22 17.72 0.77 1.53
CA SER A 22 16.60 1.29 0.76
C SER A 22 15.46 1.59 1.74
N ALA A 23 15.14 2.87 1.90
CA ALA A 23 13.93 3.28 2.59
C ALA A 23 12.74 2.70 1.83
N ARG A 24 12.14 1.63 2.35
CA ARG A 24 10.90 1.08 1.79
C ARG A 24 9.79 2.04 2.20
N ASN A 25 9.05 2.55 1.21
CA ASN A 25 7.87 3.33 1.46
C ASN A 25 6.91 2.45 2.28
N VAL A 26 6.56 2.89 3.48
CA VAL A 26 5.55 2.18 4.28
C VAL A 26 4.21 2.59 3.69
N ASP A 27 3.54 1.64 3.00
CA ASP A 27 2.22 1.89 2.44
C ASP A 27 1.23 2.13 3.59
N LEU A 28 0.85 3.40 3.77
CA LEU A 28 -0.19 3.78 4.71
C LEU A 28 -1.54 3.52 4.05
N SER A 29 -2.15 2.38 4.35
CA SER A 29 -3.54 2.12 4.03
C SER A 29 -4.43 2.73 5.12
N THR A 30 -5.10 3.83 4.81
CA THR A 30 -6.18 4.34 5.64
C THR A 30 -7.47 3.71 5.16
N VAL A 31 -8.19 2.99 6.02
CA VAL A 31 -9.56 2.54 5.71
C VAL A 31 -10.52 3.68 6.06
N PRO A 32 -11.07 4.41 5.07
CA PRO A 32 -11.98 5.52 5.34
C PRO A 32 -13.29 5.00 5.91
N ARG A 33 -14.01 5.85 6.64
CA ARG A 33 -15.36 5.54 7.09
C ARG A 33 -16.26 5.33 5.87
N ARG A 34 -17.26 4.48 6.06
CA ARG A 34 -18.32 4.22 5.08
C ARG A 34 -19.31 5.38 5.11
N ASP A 35 -19.61 5.96 3.95
CA ASP A 35 -20.62 7.01 3.85
C ASP A 35 -22.01 6.38 3.70
N THR A 36 -22.15 5.49 2.72
CA THR A 36 -23.39 4.75 2.46
C THR A 36 -23.08 3.30 2.13
N VAL A 37 -23.94 2.39 2.59
CA VAL A 37 -23.92 0.97 2.23
C VAL A 37 -25.32 0.57 1.78
N GLN A 38 -25.43 0.02 0.59
CA GLN A 38 -26.67 -0.54 0.04
C GLN A 38 -26.47 -2.03 -0.25
N LEU A 39 -27.44 -2.82 0.21
CA LEU A 39 -27.50 -4.26 0.00
C LEU A 39 -28.71 -4.60 -0.89
N THR A 40 -28.45 -5.24 -2.03
CA THR A 40 -29.50 -5.78 -2.89
C THR A 40 -29.37 -7.30 -2.93
N ILE A 41 -30.38 -8.00 -2.41
CA ILE A 41 -30.44 -9.46 -2.38
C ILE A 41 -31.35 -9.92 -3.52
N TYR A 42 -30.80 -10.64 -4.49
CA TYR A 42 -31.56 -11.18 -5.60
C TYR A 42 -32.04 -12.57 -5.24
N ASN A 43 -33.18 -12.69 -4.53
CA ASN A 43 -33.65 -14.00 -4.03
C ASN A 43 -33.87 -15.08 -5.11
N SER A 44 -34.04 -14.69 -6.39
CA SER A 44 -34.16 -15.63 -7.50
C SER A 44 -32.82 -16.16 -8.01
N GLU A 45 -31.71 -15.54 -7.63
CA GLU A 45 -30.35 -15.92 -8.02
C GLU A 45 -29.51 -16.19 -6.76
N ASP A 46 -28.45 -16.99 -6.84
CA ASP A 46 -27.48 -17.11 -5.73
C ASP A 46 -26.49 -15.94 -5.74
N LEU A 47 -27.02 -14.70 -5.77
CA LEU A 47 -26.25 -13.48 -5.93
C LEU A 47 -26.74 -12.38 -4.98
N THR A 48 -25.79 -11.75 -4.31
CA THR A 48 -26.00 -10.56 -3.50
C THR A 48 -25.09 -9.46 -4.02
N LEU A 49 -25.65 -8.27 -4.27
CA LEU A 49 -24.89 -7.10 -4.67
C LEU A 49 -24.74 -6.15 -3.48
N VAL A 50 -23.50 -5.79 -3.18
CA VAL A 50 -23.19 -4.74 -2.21
C VAL A 50 -22.62 -3.54 -2.94
N ARG A 51 -23.27 -2.38 -2.77
CA ARG A 51 -22.74 -1.09 -3.23
C ARG A 51 -22.33 -0.27 -2.01
N GLU A 52 -21.11 0.23 -2.02
CA GLU A 52 -20.56 1.04 -0.95
C GLU A 52 -19.91 2.30 -1.49
N THR A 53 -20.16 3.42 -0.82
CA THR A 53 -19.56 4.71 -1.15
C THR A 53 -18.65 5.16 0.00
N ARG A 54 -17.45 5.64 -0.35
CA ARG A 54 -16.49 6.23 0.59
C ARG A 54 -15.88 7.49 0.01
N THR A 55 -15.74 8.51 0.84
CA THR A 55 -14.98 9.72 0.54
C THR A 55 -13.49 9.47 0.74
N LEU A 56 -12.70 9.65 -0.32
CA LEU A 56 -11.23 9.50 -0.29
C LEU A 56 -10.56 10.88 -0.24
N THR A 57 -9.49 10.99 0.56
CA THR A 57 -8.64 12.18 0.56
C THR A 57 -7.39 11.93 -0.28
N PHE A 58 -7.22 12.70 -1.35
CA PHE A 58 -6.05 12.61 -2.23
C PHE A 58 -4.95 13.61 -1.84
N LYS A 59 -3.70 13.22 -2.10
CA LYS A 59 -2.55 14.13 -2.04
C LYS A 59 -2.16 14.58 -3.44
N LYS A 60 -1.44 15.70 -3.56
CA LYS A 60 -0.91 16.15 -4.85
C LYS A 60 0.07 15.10 -5.41
N GLY A 61 -0.13 14.71 -6.67
CA GLY A 61 0.70 13.71 -7.35
C GLY A 61 -0.06 12.42 -7.66
N ILE A 62 0.66 11.32 -7.83
CA ILE A 62 0.10 9.99 -8.13
C ILE A 62 -0.41 9.36 -6.83
N ASN A 63 -1.67 8.95 -6.81
CA ASN A 63 -2.28 8.22 -5.69
C ASN A 63 -2.61 6.81 -6.15
N GLY A 64 -1.91 5.80 -5.60
CA GLY A 64 -2.23 4.41 -5.87
C GLY A 64 -3.49 4.00 -5.10
N LEU A 65 -4.49 3.49 -5.80
CA LEU A 65 -5.70 2.94 -5.18
C LEU A 65 -5.62 1.41 -5.22
N GLN A 66 -5.80 0.79 -4.07
CA GLN A 66 -5.86 -0.66 -3.92
C GLN A 66 -7.15 -1.01 -3.18
N PHE A 67 -7.87 -1.99 -3.72
CA PHE A 67 -9.13 -2.45 -3.16
C PHE A 67 -8.96 -3.91 -2.72
N SER A 68 -9.39 -4.21 -1.50
CA SER A 68 -9.42 -5.57 -0.97
C SER A 68 -10.70 -5.77 -0.19
N TRP A 69 -11.37 -6.89 -0.41
CA TRP A 69 -12.53 -7.31 0.36
C TRP A 69 -12.26 -8.66 1.01
N ALA A 70 -12.89 -8.89 2.18
CA ALA A 70 -12.76 -10.15 2.88
C ALA A 70 -13.46 -11.26 2.08
N ASN A 71 -12.71 -12.01 1.28
CA ASN A 71 -13.16 -13.19 0.56
C ASN A 71 -14.35 -12.94 -0.37
N THR A 72 -14.42 -11.77 -1.00
CA THR A 72 -15.45 -11.42 -2.00
C THR A 72 -14.78 -11.00 -3.29
N LEU A 73 -15.23 -11.58 -4.41
CA LEU A 73 -14.80 -11.16 -5.74
C LEU A 73 -15.39 -9.79 -6.04
N ILE A 74 -14.52 -8.83 -6.37
CA ILE A 74 -14.92 -7.51 -6.85
C ILE A 74 -14.88 -7.58 -8.37
N ASP A 75 -15.97 -7.18 -9.02
CA ASP A 75 -15.96 -6.94 -10.46
C ASP A 75 -15.08 -5.71 -10.75
N PRO A 76 -13.97 -5.83 -11.51
CA PRO A 76 -13.10 -4.69 -11.80
C PRO A 76 -13.80 -3.53 -12.53
N SER A 77 -14.91 -3.81 -13.23
CA SER A 77 -15.72 -2.80 -13.92
C SER A 77 -16.71 -2.07 -13.01
N SER A 78 -16.87 -2.52 -11.75
CA SER A 78 -17.82 -1.94 -10.78
C SER A 78 -17.28 -0.73 -9.99
N VAL A 79 -16.02 -0.34 -10.22
CA VAL A 79 -15.38 0.79 -9.51
C VAL A 79 -15.67 2.11 -10.23
N GLU A 80 -16.30 3.03 -9.51
CA GLU A 80 -16.63 4.39 -9.95
C GLU A 80 -15.90 5.40 -9.04
N LEU A 81 -15.35 6.48 -9.60
CA LEU A 81 -14.60 7.55 -8.89
C LEU A 81 -15.36 8.88 -8.87
#